data_AF-A0A7W7ISN1-F1
#
_entry.id   AF-A0A7W7ISN1-F1
#
_cell.length_a   1.000
_cell.length_b   1.000
_cell.length_c   1.000
_cell.angle_alpha   90.00
_cell.angle_beta   90.00
_cell.angle_gamma   90.00
#
_symmetry.space_group_name_H-M   'P 1'
#
loop_
_entity.id
_entity.type
_entity.pdbx_description
1 polymer ?
#
loop_
_entity_poly.entity_id
_entity_poly.type
_entity_poly.pdbx_seq_one_letter_code
_entity_poly.pdbx_strand_id
1 'polypeptide(L)' 'MGSRTRRFIATIGVLLFLTFWVWGAVSINDVLPNIWWLDLIFFAVAGIGWGVPLIPLLRWAEREPTPKA' A
#
# COMPACT_ATOMS: atom_id res chain seq x y z
N MET A 1 -8.65 -21.01 -8.59
CA MET A 1 -9.17 -19.63 -8.57
C MET A 1 -8.81 -18.95 -9.89
N GLY A 2 -9.80 -18.43 -10.63
CA GLY A 2 -9.55 -17.77 -11.90
C GLY A 2 -8.69 -16.52 -11.73
N SER A 3 -7.91 -16.16 -12.76
CA SER A 3 -7.04 -14.98 -12.80
C SER A 3 -7.77 -13.68 -12.44
N ARG A 4 -9.06 -13.56 -12.83
CA ARG A 4 -9.95 -12.45 -12.47
C ARG A 4 -10.17 -12.29 -10.96
N THR A 5 -10.40 -13.38 -10.22
CA THR A 5 -10.65 -13.32 -8.77
C THR A 5 -9.40 -12.89 -8.00
N ARG A 6 -8.21 -13.35 -8.43
CA ARG A 6 -6.94 -12.94 -7.80
C ARG A 6 -6.67 -11.45 -7.98
N ARG A 7 -6.91 -10.90 -9.18
CA ARG A 7 -6.83 -9.46 -9.43
C ARG A 7 -7.82 -8.67 -8.57
N PHE A 8 -9.07 -9.12 -8.46
CA PHE A 8 -10.06 -8.45 -7.62
C PHE A 8 -9.66 -8.41 -6.14
N ILE A 9 -9.19 -9.55 -5.60
CA ILE A 9 -8.68 -9.62 -4.22
C ILE A 9 -7.47 -8.71 -4.03
N ALA A 10 -6.55 -8.69 -4.99
CA ALA A 10 -5.39 -7.81 -4.92
C ALA A 10 -5.80 -6.33 -4.94
N THR A 11 -6.74 -5.92 -5.79
CA THR A 11 -7.26 -4.55 -5.81
C THR A 11 -7.91 -4.17 -4.48
N ILE A 12 -8.78 -5.02 -3.93
CA ILE A 12 -9.38 -4.77 -2.61
C ILE A 12 -8.30 -4.71 -1.52
N GLY A 13 -7.32 -5.62 -1.56
CA GLY A 13 -6.19 -5.62 -0.63
C GLY A 13 -5.38 -4.32 -0.69
N VAL A 14 -5.09 -3.82 -1.90
CA VAL A 14 -4.43 -2.52 -2.10
C VAL A 14 -5.25 -1.38 -1.50
N LEU A 15 -6.55 -1.34 -1.77
CA LEU A 15 -7.43 -0.27 -1.28
C LEU A 15 -7.52 -0.26 0.25
N LEU A 16 -7.71 -1.44 0.86
CA LEU A 16 -7.73 -1.57 2.32
C LEU A 16 -6.38 -1.20 2.94
N PHE A 17 -5.29 -1.66 2.34
CA PHE A 17 -3.94 -1.32 2.80
C PHE A 17 -3.68 0.18 2.73
N LEU A 18 -3.99 0.83 1.60
CA LEU A 18 -3.84 2.26 1.42
C LEU A 18 -4.70 3.06 2.42
N THR A 19 -5.95 2.63 2.62
CA THR A 19 -6.84 3.25 3.59
C THR A 19 -6.25 3.20 4.99
N PHE A 20 -5.76 2.01 5.41
CA PHE A 20 -5.15 1.83 6.72
C PHE A 20 -3.82 2.59 6.85
N TRP A 21 -3.01 2.63 5.79
CA TRP A 21 -1.75 3.36 5.74
C TRP A 21 -1.95 4.87 5.90
N VAL A 22 -2.87 5.46 5.13
CA VAL A 22 -3.18 6.89 5.22
C VAL A 22 -3.77 7.22 6.57
N TRP A 23 -4.71 6.42 7.06
CA TRP A 23 -5.30 6.60 8.38
C TRP A 23 -4.26 6.54 9.50
N GLY A 24 -3.35 5.57 9.46
CA GLY A 24 -2.25 5.46 10.41
C GLY A 24 -1.28 6.63 10.32
N ALA A 25 -0.93 7.07 9.11
CA ALA A 25 -0.05 8.22 8.90
C ALA A 25 -0.65 9.51 9.49
N VAL A 26 -1.92 9.81 9.20
CA VAL A 26 -2.62 10.98 9.75
C VAL A 26 -2.73 10.88 11.27
N SER A 27 -3.12 9.72 11.80
CA SER A 27 -3.24 9.52 13.25
C SER A 27 -1.91 9.68 13.99
N ILE A 28 -0.78 9.29 13.38
CA ILE A 28 0.55 9.51 13.94
C ILE A 28 0.93 10.99 13.87
N ASN A 29 0.60 11.66 12.76
CA ASN A 29 0.83 13.10 12.58
C ASN A 29 0.11 13.94 13.64
N ASP A 30 -1.10 13.56 14.04
CA ASP A 30 -1.86 14.25 15.10
C ASP A 30 -1.15 14.24 16.48
N VAL A 31 -0.26 13.28 16.73
CA VAL A 31 0.52 13.17 17.97
C VAL A 31 1.88 13.87 17.86
N LEU A 32 2.32 14.18 16.64
CA LEU A 32 3.60 14.84 16.38
C LEU A 32 3.53 16.34 16.73
N PRO A 33 4.65 16.95 17.13
CA PRO A 33 4.70 18.39 17.38
C PRO A 33 4.32 19.18 16.13
N ASN A 34 3.51 20.23 16.28
CA ASN A 34 3.04 21.08 15.18
C ASN A 34 4.19 21.93 14.61
N ILE A 35 5.00 21.32 13.74
CA ILE A 35 6.19 21.89 13.14
C ILE A 35 6.18 21.57 11.64
N TRP A 36 6.08 22.61 10.82
CA TRP A 36 5.87 22.51 9.37
C TRP A 36 6.87 21.61 8.62
N TRP A 37 8.14 21.59 9.03
CA TRP A 37 9.17 20.78 8.36
C TRP A 37 9.08 19.30 8.74
N LEU A 38 8.56 19.00 9.93
CA LEU A 38 8.36 17.65 10.41
C LEU A 38 7.25 16.96 9.62
N ASP A 39 6.15 17.68 9.38
CA ASP A 39 5.06 17.25 8.50
C ASP A 39 5.59 16.97 7.09
N LEU A 40 6.42 17.87 6.56
CA LEU A 40 7.02 17.70 5.24
C LEU A 40 7.82 16.41 5.13
N ILE A 41 8.74 16.15 6.07
CA ILE A 41 9.56 14.93 6.06
C ILE A 41 8.68 13.70 6.31
N PHE A 42 7.75 13.77 7.26
CA PHE A 42 6.87 12.67 7.62
C PHE A 42 6.01 12.24 6.43
N PHE A 43 5.32 13.18 5.78
CA PHE A 43 4.50 12.89 4.62
C PHE A 43 5.32 12.55 3.38
N ALA A 44 6.53 13.10 3.20
CA ALA A 44 7.43 12.68 2.12
C ALA A 44 7.85 11.20 2.27
N VAL A 45 8.25 10.79 3.48
CA VAL A 45 8.61 9.40 3.76
C VAL A 45 7.39 8.48 3.67
N ALA A 46 6.26 8.88 4.26
CA ALA A 46 5.02 8.10 4.20
C ALA A 46 4.51 7.96 2.75
N GLY A 47 4.68 8.99 1.93
CA GLY A 47 4.31 9.06 0.51
C GLY A 47 5.22 8.26 -0.43
N ILE A 48 6.47 7.99 -0.04
CA ILE A 48 7.38 7.11 -0.81
C ILE A 48 7.31 5.67 -0.28
N GLY A 49 7.16 5.50 1.03
CA GLY A 49 7.24 4.20 1.72
C GLY A 49 6.08 3.26 1.42
N TRP A 50 4.89 3.75 1.11
CA TRP A 50 3.70 2.92 0.90
C TRP A 50 3.80 1.98 -0.32
N GLY A 51 4.63 2.31 -1.30
CA GLY A 51 4.80 1.48 -2.51
C GLY A 51 5.51 0.15 -2.24
N VAL A 52 6.41 0.11 -1.25
CA VAL A 52 7.19 -1.09 -0.88
C VAL A 52 6.30 -2.29 -0.54
N PRO A 53 5.31 -2.16 0.37
CA PRO A 53 4.37 -3.25 0.67
C PRO A 53 3.39 -3.58 -0.46
N LEU A 54 3.21 -2.70 -1.46
CA LEU A 54 2.34 -2.98 -2.61
C LEU A 54 2.96 -3.95 -3.61
N ILE A 55 4.28 -3.88 -3.80
CA ILE A 55 5.03 -4.70 -4.76
C ILE A 55 4.76 -6.22 -4.61
N PRO A 56 4.85 -6.85 -3.42
CA PRO A 56 4.60 -8.29 -3.28
C PRO A 56 3.14 -8.67 -3.58
N LEU A 57 2.18 -7.82 -3.22
CA LEU A 57 0.76 -8.08 -3.46
C LEU A 57 0.43 -8.03 -4.96
N LEU A 58 0.98 -7.04 -5.67
CA LEU A 58 0.84 -6.91 -7.12
C LEU A 58 1.53 -8.08 -7.85
N ARG A 59 2.75 -8.46 -7.44
CA ARG A 59 3.45 -9.62 -7.99
C ARG A 59 2.68 -10.93 -7.79
N TRP A 60 1.98 -11.09 -6.68
CA TRP A 60 1.11 -12.24 -6.45
C TRP A 60 -0.12 -12.23 -7.37
N ALA A 61 -0.71 -11.05 -7.59
CA ALA A 61 -1.86 -10.86 -8.48
C ALA A 61 -1.53 -11.12 -9.95
N GLU A 62 -0.31 -10.74 -10.37
CA GLU A 62 0.23 -10.92 -11.73
C GLU A 62 0.85 -12.29 -11.97
N ARG A 63 0.95 -13.14 -10.94
CA ARG A 63 1.51 -14.48 -11.08
C ARG A 63 0.57 -15.36 -11.91
N GLU A 64 0.79 -15.35 -13.22
CA GLU A 64 0.15 -16.26 -14.15
C GLU A 64 0.59 -17.71 -13.86
N PRO A 65 -0.31 -18.69 -13.96
CA PRO A 65 0.08 -20.09 -13.86
C PRO A 65 1.03 -20.40 -15.02
N THR A 66 2.23 -20.87 -14.73
CA THR A 66 3.22 -21.33 -15.70
C THR A 66 2.53 -22.25 -16.74
N PRO A 67 2.73 -22.03 -18.05
CA PRO A 67 2.25 -22.98 -19.06
C PRO A 67 2.80 -24.36 -18.72
N LYS A 68 1.92 -25.34 -18.49
CA LYS A 68 2.33 -26.74 -18.38
C LYS A 68 2.82 -27.16 -19.77
N ALA A 69 4.13 -27.38 -19.89
CA ALA A 69 4.76 -28.07 -21.01
C ALA A 69 4.32 -29.54 -21.04
#